data_AF-A0A816A6E0-F1
#
_entry.id   AF-A0A816A6E0-F1
#
_cell.length_a   1.000
_cell.length_b   1.000
_cell.length_c   1.000
_cell.angle_alpha   90.00
_cell.angle_beta   90.00
_cell.angle_gamma   90.00
#
_symmetry.space_group_name_H-M   'P 1'
#
loop_
_entity.id
_entity.type
_entity.pdbx_description
1 polymer ?
#
loop_
_entity_poly.entity_id
_entity_poly.type
_entity_poly.pdbx_seq_one_letter_code
_entity_poly.pdbx_strand_id
1 'polypeptide(L)'
;MASNQEDKKNKRWLECQFHDADQTSIKKPDELGISEKGFAPLQEINPDLVDRIQGSMFGLVVGDALGAHVEFRPNSYLTANPVKDLVGGGTWGLQQGQFTDDTSMALCLANSLIARQDFVPYDQLVRYKWWYRHGYMSSTGNCFDIGAATRQSIEEFETRQRNIRCELQQRGRGW
;
A
#
# COMPACT_ATOMS: atom_id res chain seq x y z
N MET A 1 -27.29 -22.18 -2.49
CA MET A 1 -26.29 -22.51 -1.42
C MET A 1 -24.89 -22.38 -2.03
N ALA A 2 -24.29 -21.18 -2.02
CA ALA A 2 -22.88 -20.96 -2.43
C ALA A 2 -22.41 -19.51 -2.12
N SER A 3 -22.56 -19.01 -0.88
CA SER A 3 -22.16 -17.62 -0.55
C SER A 3 -21.36 -17.46 0.74
N ASN A 4 -20.80 -18.53 1.31
CA ASN A 4 -20.20 -18.48 2.67
C ASN A 4 -18.70 -18.86 2.72
N GLN A 5 -18.03 -18.97 1.57
CA GLN A 5 -16.63 -19.42 1.48
C GLN A 5 -15.66 -18.32 1.01
N GLU A 6 -16.11 -17.41 0.13
CA GLU A 6 -15.36 -16.21 -0.29
C GLU A 6 -15.15 -15.24 0.90
N ASP A 7 -16.21 -15.01 1.68
CA ASP A 7 -16.22 -14.08 2.83
C ASP A 7 -15.30 -14.53 3.98
N LYS A 8 -15.07 -15.84 4.11
CA LYS A 8 -14.15 -16.39 5.13
C LYS A 8 -12.69 -16.27 4.72
N LYS A 9 -12.38 -16.24 3.42
CA LYS A 9 -11.03 -15.94 2.92
C LYS A 9 -10.70 -14.45 3.11
N ASN A 10 -11.66 -13.56 2.89
CA ASN A 10 -11.45 -12.12 3.08
C ASN A 10 -11.28 -11.70 4.54
N LYS A 11 -11.90 -12.41 5.50
CA LYS A 11 -11.70 -12.14 6.94
C LYS A 11 -10.41 -12.68 7.52
N ARG A 12 -9.81 -13.70 6.89
CA ARG A 12 -8.53 -14.28 7.33
C ARG A 12 -7.35 -13.33 7.10
N TRP A 13 -7.45 -12.38 6.16
CA TRP A 13 -6.43 -11.35 5.95
C TRP A 13 -6.36 -10.34 7.10
N LEU A 14 -7.50 -9.94 7.69
CA LEU A 14 -7.51 -9.06 8.87
C LEU A 14 -6.92 -9.77 10.11
N GLU A 15 -7.09 -11.09 10.24
CA GLU A 15 -6.55 -11.89 11.36
C GLU A 15 -5.09 -12.32 11.17
N CYS A 16 -4.60 -12.45 9.94
CA CYS A 16 -3.19 -12.78 9.65
C CYS A 16 -2.26 -11.56 9.65
N GLN A 17 -2.80 -10.34 9.59
CA GLN A 17 -2.01 -9.15 9.85
C GLN A 17 -1.66 -9.08 11.35
N PHE A 18 -0.50 -8.52 11.69
CA PHE A 18 -0.02 -8.28 13.06
C PHE A 18 0.75 -9.39 13.81
N HIS A 19 1.27 -10.47 13.19
CA HIS A 19 2.12 -11.42 13.94
C HIS A 19 3.64 -11.10 13.97
N ASP A 20 4.10 -10.13 13.17
CA ASP A 20 5.49 -9.62 13.21
C ASP A 20 5.61 -8.20 13.81
N ALA A 21 4.47 -7.56 14.12
CA ALA A 21 4.43 -6.39 14.99
C ALA A 21 4.04 -6.90 16.37
N ASP A 22 4.88 -6.64 17.37
CA ASP A 22 4.57 -6.85 18.79
C ASP A 22 3.13 -6.36 19.07
N GLN A 23 2.20 -7.29 19.30
CA GLN A 23 0.77 -7.02 19.47
C GLN A 23 0.44 -6.29 20.78
N THR A 24 1.45 -5.85 21.53
CA THR A 24 1.23 -5.18 22.81
C THR A 24 0.95 -3.68 22.70
N SER A 25 0.86 -3.07 21.51
CA SER A 25 0.73 -1.59 21.43
C SER A 25 -0.04 -0.99 20.25
N ILE A 26 -0.83 -1.74 19.47
CA ILE A 26 -1.77 -1.10 18.52
C ILE A 26 -3.10 -0.91 19.23
N LYS A 27 -3.24 0.26 19.86
CA LYS A 27 -4.49 0.73 20.47
C LYS A 27 -5.48 1.14 19.36
N LYS A 28 -6.78 1.01 19.62
CA LYS A 28 -7.81 1.58 18.72
C LYS A 28 -7.64 3.11 18.59
N PRO A 29 -8.14 3.77 17.53
CA PRO A 29 -8.01 5.23 17.35
C PRO A 29 -8.47 6.07 18.55
N ASP A 30 -9.49 5.61 19.27
CA ASP A 30 -10.04 6.15 20.51
C ASP A 30 -9.20 5.81 21.75
N GLU A 31 -8.45 4.71 21.73
CA GLU A 31 -7.54 4.26 22.81
C GLU A 31 -6.10 4.78 22.60
N LEU A 32 -5.76 5.29 21.41
CA LEU A 32 -4.45 5.80 21.00
C LEU A 32 -4.06 7.09 21.73
N GLY A 33 -4.96 7.69 22.51
CA GLY A 33 -4.69 8.97 23.17
C GLY A 33 -4.20 9.95 22.12
N ILE A 34 -5.04 10.25 21.13
CA ILE A 34 -4.83 11.39 20.23
C ILE A 34 -4.72 12.61 21.15
N SER A 35 -3.52 12.89 21.61
CA SER A 35 -3.20 14.16 22.21
C SER A 35 -3.48 15.15 21.09
N GLU A 36 -4.29 16.17 21.39
CA GLU A 36 -4.62 17.28 20.49
C GLU A 36 -3.38 17.95 19.87
N LYS A 37 -2.16 17.55 20.25
CA LYS A 37 -0.87 18.06 19.77
C LYS A 37 -0.18 17.22 18.68
N GLY A 38 -0.80 16.15 18.15
CA GLY A 38 -0.14 15.23 17.20
C GLY A 38 -0.22 15.63 15.72
N PHE A 39 -1.36 16.17 15.30
CA PHE A 39 -1.57 16.88 14.04
C PHE A 39 -2.59 17.95 14.37
N ALA A 40 -2.40 19.19 13.90
CA ALA A 40 -3.47 20.18 14.00
C ALA A 40 -4.75 19.54 13.43
N PRO A 41 -5.90 19.58 14.15
CA PRO A 41 -7.15 19.06 13.62
C PRO A 41 -7.36 19.63 12.22
N LEU A 42 -7.83 18.83 11.26
CA LEU A 42 -8.12 19.31 9.91
C LEU A 42 -9.05 20.55 9.92
N GLN A 43 -9.80 20.76 11.01
CA GLN A 43 -10.60 21.96 11.27
C GLN A 43 -9.81 23.28 11.42
N GLU A 44 -8.49 23.27 11.67
CA GLU A 44 -7.65 24.47 11.71
C GLU A 44 -6.86 24.72 10.41
N ILE A 45 -6.95 23.79 9.46
CA ILE A 45 -6.20 23.85 8.20
C ILE A 45 -7.04 24.59 7.16
N ASN A 46 -6.42 25.54 6.46
CA ASN A 46 -7.04 26.27 5.35
C ASN A 46 -7.78 25.29 4.42
N PRO A 47 -9.10 25.45 4.17
CA PRO A 47 -9.87 24.54 3.33
C PRO A 47 -9.27 24.40 1.93
N ASP A 48 -8.66 25.44 1.38
CA ASP A 48 -7.96 25.38 0.09
C ASP A 48 -6.74 24.46 0.13
N LEU A 49 -6.06 24.37 1.27
CA LEU A 49 -4.93 23.47 1.46
C LEU A 49 -5.40 22.02 1.58
N VAL A 50 -6.51 21.78 2.31
CA VAL A 50 -7.12 20.45 2.40
C VAL A 50 -7.54 19.96 1.02
N ASP A 51 -8.20 20.81 0.24
CA ASP A 51 -8.61 20.51 -1.14
C ASP A 51 -7.42 20.16 -2.04
N ARG A 52 -6.32 20.92 -1.95
CA ARG A 52 -5.08 20.63 -2.70
C ARG A 52 -4.44 19.31 -2.29
N ILE A 53 -4.39 19.01 -0.99
CA ILE A 53 -3.84 17.74 -0.48
C ILE A 53 -4.68 16.57 -0.98
N GLN A 54 -6.01 16.65 -0.84
CA GLN A 54 -6.91 15.63 -1.35
C GLN A 54 -6.80 15.49 -2.86
N GLY A 55 -6.81 16.61 -3.59
CA GLY A 55 -6.63 16.66 -5.03
C GLY A 55 -5.32 16.04 -5.50
N SER A 56 -4.23 16.18 -4.75
CA SER A 56 -2.96 15.53 -5.08
C SER A 56 -3.04 14.00 -4.97
N MET A 57 -3.69 13.48 -3.91
CA MET A 57 -3.88 12.04 -3.73
C MET A 57 -4.84 11.47 -4.77
N PHE A 58 -5.99 12.11 -4.99
CA PHE A 58 -6.92 11.68 -6.05
C PHE A 58 -6.30 11.79 -7.44
N GLY A 59 -5.53 12.85 -7.70
CA GLY A 59 -4.80 13.05 -8.95
C GLY A 59 -3.79 11.94 -9.22
N LEU A 60 -3.08 11.47 -8.18
CA LEU A 60 -2.21 10.29 -8.28
C LEU A 60 -3.03 9.06 -8.72
N VAL A 61 -4.11 8.73 -8.01
CA VAL A 61 -4.92 7.53 -8.31
C VAL A 61 -5.54 7.59 -9.70
N VAL A 62 -6.09 8.74 -10.08
CA VAL A 62 -6.72 8.94 -11.39
C VAL A 62 -5.67 8.92 -12.50
N GLY A 63 -4.53 9.57 -12.31
CA GLY A 63 -3.44 9.60 -13.27
C GLY A 63 -2.85 8.22 -13.53
N ASP A 64 -2.61 7.46 -12.47
CA ASP A 64 -2.19 6.05 -12.51
C ASP A 64 -3.20 5.20 -13.30
N ALA A 65 -4.48 5.20 -12.91
CA ALA A 65 -5.50 4.39 -13.58
C ALA A 65 -5.74 4.77 -15.06
N LEU A 66 -5.56 6.06 -15.42
CA LEU A 66 -5.60 6.50 -16.82
C LEU A 66 -4.37 6.02 -17.61
N GLY A 67 -3.18 6.16 -17.01
CA GLY A 67 -1.90 5.79 -17.63
C GLY A 67 -1.76 4.30 -17.85
N ALA A 68 -2.22 3.49 -16.90
CA ALA A 68 -2.17 2.03 -16.93
C ALA A 68 -2.82 1.43 -18.20
N HIS A 69 -3.86 2.08 -18.74
CA HIS A 69 -4.51 1.64 -19.98
C HIS A 69 -3.53 1.58 -21.18
N VAL A 70 -2.58 2.52 -21.22
CA VAL A 70 -1.70 2.73 -22.37
C VAL A 70 -0.24 2.46 -22.06
N GLU A 71 0.04 1.85 -20.92
CA GLU A 71 1.38 1.44 -20.53
C GLU A 71 2.04 0.57 -21.62
N PHE A 72 3.33 0.83 -21.87
CA PHE A 72 4.14 0.20 -22.92
C PHE A 72 3.64 0.36 -24.36
N ARG A 73 2.62 1.20 -24.62
CA ARG A 73 2.17 1.51 -25.99
C ARG A 73 3.11 2.52 -26.66
N PRO A 74 3.38 2.38 -27.97
CA PRO A 74 4.15 3.37 -28.70
C PRO A 74 3.38 4.68 -28.82
N ASN A 75 4.10 5.80 -28.97
CA ASN A 75 3.46 7.11 -29.10
C ASN A 75 2.47 7.19 -30.30
N SER A 76 2.74 6.47 -31.40
CA SER A 76 1.81 6.38 -32.53
C SER A 76 0.45 5.80 -32.15
N TYR A 77 0.40 4.87 -31.18
CA TYR A 77 -0.84 4.33 -30.64
C TYR A 77 -1.61 5.39 -29.86
N LEU A 78 -0.92 6.20 -29.04
CA LEU A 78 -1.53 7.28 -28.25
C LEU A 78 -2.13 8.38 -29.13
N THR A 79 -1.45 8.74 -30.22
CA THR A 79 -1.98 9.71 -31.19
C THR A 79 -3.27 9.22 -31.85
N ALA A 80 -3.34 7.92 -32.19
CA ALA A 80 -4.52 7.33 -32.80
C ALA A 80 -5.64 7.03 -31.78
N ASN A 81 -5.28 6.76 -30.52
CA ASN A 81 -6.18 6.34 -29.45
C ASN A 81 -5.97 7.22 -28.21
N PRO A 82 -6.37 8.50 -28.25
CA PRO A 82 -6.21 9.40 -27.10
C PRO A 82 -7.03 8.90 -25.90
N VAL A 83 -6.38 8.82 -24.73
CA VAL A 83 -7.05 8.48 -23.47
C VAL A 83 -7.90 9.66 -23.03
N LYS A 84 -9.22 9.45 -22.97
CA LYS A 84 -10.20 10.49 -22.61
C LYS A 84 -11.04 10.15 -21.38
N ASP A 85 -10.97 8.90 -20.94
CA ASP A 85 -11.78 8.37 -19.84
C ASP A 85 -11.05 7.18 -19.19
N LEU A 86 -11.48 6.82 -17.99
CA LEU A 86 -11.05 5.62 -17.30
C LEU A 86 -11.70 4.42 -18.00
N VAL A 87 -10.97 3.70 -18.83
CA VAL A 87 -11.54 2.58 -19.60
C VAL A 87 -11.10 1.20 -19.10
N GLY A 88 -10.12 1.12 -18.20
CA GLY A 88 -9.51 -0.16 -17.77
C GLY A 88 -8.68 -0.79 -18.90
N GLY A 89 -8.58 -2.11 -18.98
CA GLY A 89 -7.83 -2.83 -20.00
C GLY A 89 -6.30 -2.71 -19.82
N GLY A 90 -5.61 -2.34 -20.90
CA GLY A 90 -4.14 -2.21 -20.91
C GLY A 90 -3.40 -3.53 -20.82
N THR A 91 -2.10 -3.45 -20.48
CA THR A 91 -1.18 -4.59 -20.36
C THR A 91 -1.68 -5.66 -19.40
N TRP A 92 -2.36 -5.23 -18.33
CA TRP A 92 -2.77 -6.08 -17.23
C TRP A 92 -4.26 -6.47 -17.26
N GLY A 93 -5.04 -6.00 -18.25
CA GLY A 93 -6.46 -6.32 -18.37
C GLY A 93 -7.31 -5.80 -17.21
N LEU A 94 -7.01 -4.59 -16.73
CA LEU A 94 -7.62 -3.99 -15.56
C LEU A 94 -9.11 -3.69 -15.74
N GLN A 95 -9.86 -3.67 -14.63
CA GLN A 95 -11.20 -3.08 -14.62
C GLN A 95 -11.10 -1.55 -14.62
N GLN A 96 -12.18 -0.89 -15.03
CA GLN A 96 -12.27 0.56 -15.00
C GLN A 96 -11.98 1.10 -13.58
N GLY A 97 -11.03 2.04 -13.49
CA GLY A 97 -10.65 2.69 -12.23
C GLY A 97 -9.66 1.91 -11.36
N GLN A 98 -9.22 0.71 -11.77
CA GLN A 98 -8.12 0.03 -11.08
C GLN A 98 -6.79 0.71 -11.37
N PHE A 99 -6.04 0.97 -10.31
CA PHE A 99 -4.71 1.60 -10.29
C PHE A 99 -3.60 0.55 -10.11
N THR A 100 -2.33 0.89 -10.37
CA THR A 100 -1.18 -0.03 -10.35
C THR A 100 -0.31 0.10 -9.08
N ASP A 101 0.99 -0.16 -9.22
CA ASP A 101 1.97 -0.11 -8.13
C ASP A 101 2.20 1.31 -7.60
N ASP A 102 2.14 2.33 -8.45
CA ASP A 102 2.27 3.75 -8.06
C ASP A 102 1.33 4.11 -6.89
N THR A 103 0.04 3.88 -7.07
CA THR A 103 -0.96 4.13 -6.03
C THR A 103 -0.82 3.15 -4.86
N SER A 104 -0.56 1.87 -5.13
CA SER A 104 -0.43 0.86 -4.07
C SER A 104 0.70 1.19 -3.09
N MET A 105 1.86 1.62 -3.61
CA MET A 105 3.01 2.06 -2.82
C MET A 105 2.74 3.37 -2.09
N ALA A 106 2.09 4.34 -2.73
CA ALA A 106 1.69 5.60 -2.08
C ALA A 106 0.74 5.37 -0.90
N LEU A 107 -0.26 4.48 -1.06
CA LEU A 107 -1.17 4.10 0.02
C LEU A 107 -0.43 3.41 1.17
N CYS A 108 0.50 2.51 0.86
CA CYS A 108 1.32 1.86 1.89
C CYS A 108 2.16 2.87 2.69
N LEU A 109 2.76 3.86 2.03
CA LEU A 109 3.51 4.94 2.69
C LEU A 109 2.58 5.82 3.54
N ALA A 110 1.47 6.28 2.97
CA ALA A 110 0.49 7.10 3.70
C ALA A 110 -0.01 6.39 4.97
N ASN A 111 -0.27 5.08 4.87
CA ASN A 111 -0.72 4.28 5.99
C ASN A 111 0.36 4.10 7.06
N SER A 112 1.63 3.98 6.68
CA SER A 112 2.76 4.01 7.61
C SER A 112 2.84 5.35 8.35
N LEU A 113 2.83 6.46 7.62
CA LEU A 113 2.90 7.80 8.21
C LEU A 113 1.77 8.06 9.20
N ILE A 114 0.53 7.67 8.85
CA ILE A 114 -0.62 7.82 9.74
C ILE A 114 -0.49 6.91 10.96
N ALA A 115 -0.14 5.63 10.79
CA ALA A 115 -0.07 4.69 11.91
C ALA A 115 1.10 4.96 12.86
N ARG A 116 2.21 5.48 12.33
CA ARG A 116 3.44 5.73 13.09
C ARG A 116 3.54 7.16 13.59
N GLN A 117 2.77 8.09 13.03
CA GLN A 117 2.87 9.53 13.28
C GLN A 117 4.29 10.07 13.03
N ASP A 118 5.06 9.38 12.19
CA ASP A 118 6.46 9.66 11.86
C ASP A 118 6.87 8.85 10.62
N PHE A 119 7.99 9.21 10.01
CA PHE A 119 8.62 8.43 8.97
C PHE A 119 9.47 7.30 9.58
N VAL A 120 8.89 6.09 9.63
CA VAL A 120 9.58 4.87 10.08
C VAL A 120 9.85 3.96 8.87
N PRO A 121 11.08 3.96 8.29
CA PRO A 121 11.40 3.20 7.09
C PRO A 121 11.10 1.70 7.20
N TYR A 122 11.29 1.12 8.39
CA TYR A 122 11.01 -0.29 8.64
C TYR A 122 9.52 -0.61 8.48
N ASP A 123 8.62 0.21 9.06
CA ASP A 123 7.16 -0.01 8.95
C ASP A 123 6.68 0.16 7.50
N GLN A 124 7.24 1.14 6.78
CA GLN A 124 7.00 1.32 5.35
C GLN A 124 7.40 0.08 4.55
N LEU A 125 8.62 -0.45 4.76
CA LEU A 125 9.09 -1.65 4.07
C LEU A 125 8.27 -2.91 4.42
N VAL A 126 7.78 -3.03 5.66
CA VAL A 126 6.87 -4.11 6.05
C VAL A 126 5.55 -4.02 5.27
N ARG A 127 4.99 -2.83 5.07
CA ARG A 127 3.76 -2.65 4.28
C ARG A 127 3.97 -2.90 2.80
N TYR A 128 5.10 -2.45 2.24
CA TYR A 128 5.48 -2.78 0.87
C TYR A 128 5.64 -4.29 0.67
N LYS A 129 6.21 -4.98 1.66
CA LYS A 129 6.26 -6.45 1.69
C LYS A 129 4.85 -7.05 1.71
N TRP A 130 3.92 -6.54 2.51
CA TRP A 130 2.54 -7.02 2.52
C TRP A 130 1.82 -6.77 1.20
N TRP A 131 2.05 -5.63 0.56
CA TRP A 131 1.55 -5.41 -0.80
C TRP A 131 2.12 -6.46 -1.75
N TYR A 132 3.45 -6.58 -1.78
CA TYR A 132 4.16 -7.50 -2.66
C TYR A 132 3.74 -8.97 -2.50
N ARG A 133 3.57 -9.44 -1.25
CA ARG A 133 3.25 -10.85 -0.95
C ARG A 133 1.77 -11.18 -0.92
N HIS A 134 0.92 -10.19 -0.60
CA HIS A 134 -0.48 -10.45 -0.22
C HIS A 134 -1.48 -9.50 -0.89
N GLY A 135 -1.04 -8.58 -1.74
CA GLY A 135 -1.92 -7.61 -2.39
C GLY A 135 -2.51 -6.58 -1.44
N TYR A 136 -1.88 -6.35 -0.27
CA TYR A 136 -2.27 -5.26 0.63
C TYR A 136 -2.30 -3.92 -0.12
N MET A 137 -3.43 -3.20 -0.03
CA MET A 137 -3.65 -1.92 -0.73
C MET A 137 -3.59 -1.99 -2.28
N SER A 138 -3.72 -3.19 -2.86
CA SER A 138 -3.87 -3.35 -4.31
C SER A 138 -5.32 -3.18 -4.76
N SER A 139 -5.51 -2.57 -5.93
CA SER A 139 -6.82 -2.45 -6.60
C SER A 139 -7.37 -3.79 -7.14
N THR A 140 -6.51 -4.80 -7.32
CA THR A 140 -6.86 -6.13 -7.86
C THR A 140 -6.84 -7.24 -6.80
N GLY A 141 -6.48 -6.89 -5.56
CA GLY A 141 -6.27 -7.87 -4.47
C GLY A 141 -4.99 -8.69 -4.58
N ASN A 142 -4.13 -8.45 -5.58
CA ASN A 142 -2.82 -9.09 -5.74
C ASN A 142 -1.75 -8.05 -6.09
N CYS A 143 -0.48 -8.32 -5.79
CA CYS A 143 0.61 -7.50 -6.34
C CYS A 143 0.77 -7.77 -7.84
N PHE A 144 0.82 -6.72 -8.63
CA PHE A 144 1.18 -6.74 -10.04
C PHE A 144 1.96 -5.46 -10.36
N ASP A 145 2.54 -5.39 -11.56
CA ASP A 145 3.29 -4.24 -12.08
C ASP A 145 4.52 -3.78 -11.28
N ILE A 146 4.91 -4.53 -10.24
CA ILE A 146 6.07 -4.17 -9.42
C ILE A 146 7.36 -4.10 -10.26
N GLY A 147 7.96 -2.91 -10.28
CA GLY A 147 9.26 -2.66 -10.91
C GLY A 147 10.39 -3.53 -10.33
N ALA A 148 11.36 -3.88 -11.18
CA ALA A 148 12.45 -4.79 -10.81
C ALA A 148 13.28 -4.30 -9.60
N ALA A 149 13.59 -3.00 -9.55
CA ALA A 149 14.36 -2.40 -8.45
C ALA A 149 13.58 -2.44 -7.12
N THR A 150 12.27 -2.16 -7.16
CA THR A 150 11.39 -2.23 -6.00
C THR A 150 11.30 -3.66 -5.47
N ARG A 151 11.07 -4.63 -6.37
CA ARG A 151 11.07 -6.06 -6.02
C ARG A 151 12.38 -6.47 -5.35
N GLN A 152 13.51 -6.17 -5.97
CA GLN A 152 14.83 -6.51 -5.44
C GLN A 152 15.06 -5.92 -4.04
N SER A 153 14.65 -4.67 -3.82
CA SER A 153 14.79 -3.99 -2.54
C SER A 153 13.96 -4.65 -1.43
N ILE A 154 12.73 -5.08 -1.73
CA ILE A 154 11.86 -5.78 -0.78
C ILE A 154 12.41 -7.19 -0.48
N GLU A 155 12.89 -7.92 -1.49
CA GLU A 155 13.48 -9.26 -1.31
C GLU A 155 14.77 -9.22 -0.47
N GLU A 156 15.61 -8.20 -0.66
CA GLU A 156 16.79 -7.96 0.17
C GLU A 156 16.39 -7.65 1.62
N PHE A 157 15.38 -6.80 1.81
CA PHE A 157 14.83 -6.51 3.14
C PHE A 157 14.34 -7.79 3.85
N GLU A 158 13.58 -8.64 3.15
CA GLU A 158 13.12 -9.93 3.69
C GLU A 158 14.28 -10.86 4.08
N THR A 159 15.33 -10.88 3.26
CA THR A 159 16.53 -11.69 3.52
C THR A 159 17.23 -11.21 4.79
N ARG A 160 17.40 -9.90 4.96
CA ARG A 160 17.98 -9.31 6.18
C ARG A 160 17.11 -9.58 7.41
N GLN A 161 15.78 -9.45 7.31
CA GLN A 161 14.86 -9.78 8.41
C GLN A 161 15.04 -11.23 8.88
N ARG A 162 15.11 -12.19 7.94
CA ARG A 162 15.32 -13.61 8.25
C ARG A 162 16.66 -13.86 8.95
N ASN A 163 17.74 -13.24 8.48
CA ASN A 163 19.07 -13.42 9.05
C ASN A 163 19.15 -12.93 10.50
N ILE A 164 18.63 -11.72 10.78
CA ILE A 164 18.61 -11.16 12.15
C ILE A 164 17.78 -12.05 13.09
N ARG A 165 16.63 -12.56 12.63
CA ARG A 165 15.79 -13.47 13.45
C ARG A 165 16.53 -14.77 13.79
N CYS A 166 17.24 -15.35 12.83
CA CYS A 166 18.07 -16.54 13.07
C CYS A 166 19.16 -16.28 14.11
N GLU A 167 19.88 -15.16 14.02
CA GLU A 167 20.94 -14.78 14.96
C GLU A 167 20.41 -14.61 16.39
N LEU A 168 19.28 -13.93 16.57
CA LEU A 168 18.65 -13.74 17.88
C LEU A 168 18.20 -15.07 18.50
N GLN A 169 17.64 -15.97 17.70
CA GLN A 169 17.26 -17.32 18.15
C GLN A 169 18.47 -18.18 18.55
N GLN A 170 19.61 -18.03 17.87
CA GLN A 170 20.83 -18.72 18.24
C GLN A 170 21.42 -18.19 19.56
N ARG A 171 21.39 -16.87 19.79
CA ARG A 171 21.84 -16.25 21.04
C ARG A 171 20.96 -16.58 22.24
N GLY A 172 19.65 -16.74 22.05
CA GLY A 172 18.71 -17.14 23.11
C GLY A 172 18.76 -18.62 23.51
N ARG A 173 19.56 -19.46 22.82
CA ARG A 173 19.70 -20.91 23.09
C ARG A 173 21.00 -21.29 23.81
N GLY A 174 21.82 -20.33 24.20
CA GLY A 174 23.00 -20.58 25.02
C GLY A 174 22.80 -19.98 26.41
N TRP A 175 22.49 -20.84 27.39
CA TRP A 175 22.92 -20.91 28.80
C TRP A 175 22.07 -21.97 29.49
#